data_AF-A0A1F6ARX0-F1
#
_entry.id   AF-A0A1F6ARX0-F1
#
_cell.length_a   1.000
_cell.length_b   1.000
_cell.length_c   1.000
_cell.angle_alpha   90.00
_cell.angle_beta   90.00
_cell.angle_gamma   90.00
#
_symmetry.space_group_name_H-M   'P 1'
#
loop_
_entity.id
_entity.type
_entity.pdbx_description
1 polymer ?
#
loop_
_entity_poly.entity_id
_entity_poly.type
_entity_poly.pdbx_seq_one_letter_code
_entity_poly.pdbx_strand_id
1 'polypeptide(L)'
;MRKTVPYFFIGLVLFALLFIGTNITRAQQLLDNYLPEVSFGDLLSGYQSTDVPEAPQPEVSVSVITVTPAVNTESESSRVEATNKIKEYLKGMSTMDDFTRNSLQEFLVKSTTFDPSGNRQIIKPSHIDTETKPSPDPSPYIPIPTLMAGVREVLGIQTEPTNPVPSDNVPSQTNPSSTTHNLQLTTKSIYTIALLGDSMTNTLGNDLPHLRSFLSQTYPFLSFALLNYGFGATDLESGLYRLTNTTTYLGKLYPPLLSYKPDLLIVESFAYNHWGGQKSDLDHQWLTIAKIIDAINQNSPETKIILAATIAPNYLTYGDGVLNWPENLKWDASLITKAYLQNMVNFATSQNYPLADAYHLSLDGSNNGRDIYINQSDHLHPSNEGAMLYSQQIVEAIKENNLLY
;
A
#
# COMPACT_ATOMS: atom_id res chain seq x y z
N MET A 1 4.98 13.29 -31.50
CA MET A 1 4.38 11.94 -31.59
C MET A 1 3.21 11.88 -30.62
N ARG A 2 1.97 11.78 -31.12
CA ARG A 2 0.79 11.54 -30.28
C ARG A 2 0.75 10.06 -29.93
N LYS A 3 0.59 9.73 -28.64
CA LYS A 3 0.44 8.34 -28.18
C LYS A 3 -0.99 7.90 -28.47
N THR A 4 -1.20 7.10 -29.51
CA THR A 4 -2.44 6.35 -29.71
C THR A 4 -2.47 5.23 -28.68
N VAL A 5 -3.37 5.32 -27.69
CA VAL A 5 -3.67 4.17 -26.83
C VAL A 5 -4.53 3.22 -27.67
N PRO A 6 -4.11 1.96 -27.88
CA PRO A 6 -4.89 1.03 -28.70
C PRO A 6 -6.23 0.76 -28.02
N TYR A 7 -7.34 0.87 -28.77
CA TYR A 7 -8.71 0.63 -28.26
C TYR A 7 -8.90 -0.73 -27.58
N PHE A 8 -8.02 -1.70 -27.87
CA PHE A 8 -7.89 -2.97 -27.15
C PHE A 8 -7.68 -2.80 -25.64
N PHE A 9 -6.88 -1.80 -25.23
CA PHE A 9 -6.58 -1.51 -23.82
C PHE A 9 -7.79 -0.95 -23.07
N ILE A 10 -8.62 -0.14 -23.75
CA ILE A 10 -9.86 0.42 -23.18
C ILE A 10 -10.89 -0.70 -22.99
N GLY A 11 -11.02 -1.61 -23.96
CA GLY A 11 -11.86 -2.79 -23.84
C GLY A 11 -11.43 -3.71 -22.69
N LEU A 12 -10.12 -3.92 -22.51
CA LEU A 12 -9.55 -4.73 -21.42
C LEU A 12 -9.90 -4.17 -20.02
N VAL A 13 -9.79 -2.84 -19.86
CA VAL A 13 -10.06 -2.16 -18.58
C VAL A 13 -11.55 -2.18 -18.24
N LEU A 14 -12.44 -1.92 -19.22
CA LEU A 14 -13.88 -1.97 -19.01
C LEU A 14 -14.39 -3.39 -18.71
N PHE A 15 -13.81 -4.40 -19.37
CA PHE A 15 -14.14 -5.81 -19.13
C PHE A 15 -13.66 -6.30 -17.75
N ALA A 16 -12.48 -5.85 -17.30
CA ALA A 16 -12.00 -6.14 -15.94
C ALA A 16 -12.88 -5.50 -14.85
N LEU A 17 -13.41 -4.29 -15.08
CA LEU A 17 -14.31 -3.61 -14.13
C LEU A 17 -15.67 -4.32 -13.99
N LEU A 18 -16.16 -4.95 -15.06
CA LEU A 18 -17.42 -5.71 -15.10
C LEU A 18 -17.39 -6.98 -14.24
N PHE A 19 -16.26 -7.68 -14.16
CA PHE A 19 -16.16 -8.98 -13.46
C PHE A 19 -15.61 -8.90 -12.03
N ILE A 20 -14.98 -7.80 -11.65
CA ILE A 20 -14.43 -7.60 -10.29
C ILE A 20 -15.49 -6.97 -9.35
N GLY A 21 -16.75 -6.84 -9.78
CA GLY A 21 -17.83 -6.31 -8.93
C GLY A 21 -17.65 -4.84 -8.56
N THR A 22 -17.02 -4.05 -9.45
CA THR A 22 -16.81 -2.62 -9.19
C THR A 22 -18.03 -1.78 -9.60
N ASN A 23 -18.18 -0.63 -8.94
CA ASN A 23 -19.32 0.28 -9.06
C ASN A 23 -19.48 0.82 -10.51
N ILE A 24 -20.64 0.55 -11.13
CA ILE A 24 -21.01 0.96 -12.51
C ILE A 24 -20.74 2.45 -12.77
N THR A 25 -20.91 3.29 -11.75
CA THR A 25 -20.63 4.74 -11.83
C THR A 25 -19.17 5.04 -12.18
N ARG A 26 -18.21 4.24 -11.70
CA ARG A 26 -16.78 4.44 -11.96
C ARG A 26 -16.39 3.96 -13.36
N ALA A 27 -17.06 2.92 -13.86
CA ALA A 27 -16.90 2.47 -15.24
C ALA A 27 -17.45 3.51 -16.23
N GLN A 28 -18.61 4.12 -15.95
CA GLN A 28 -19.16 5.21 -16.76
C GLN A 28 -18.25 6.45 -16.74
N GLN A 29 -17.72 6.86 -15.59
CA GLN A 29 -16.78 7.99 -15.52
C GLN A 29 -15.50 7.78 -16.35
N LEU A 30 -14.99 6.55 -16.38
CA LEU A 30 -13.85 6.21 -17.25
C LEU A 30 -14.26 6.23 -18.72
N LEU A 31 -15.45 5.72 -19.05
CA LEU A 31 -15.99 5.76 -20.40
C LEU A 31 -16.16 7.21 -20.89
N ASP A 32 -16.69 8.10 -20.05
CA ASP A 32 -16.90 9.51 -20.36
C ASP A 32 -15.60 10.26 -20.69
N ASN A 33 -14.49 9.86 -20.06
CA ASN A 33 -13.18 10.46 -20.30
C ASN A 33 -12.57 10.09 -21.66
N TYR A 34 -12.99 8.97 -22.26
CA TYR A 34 -12.41 8.49 -23.52
C TYR A 34 -13.41 8.48 -24.68
N LEU A 35 -14.70 8.31 -24.40
CA LEU A 35 -15.81 8.21 -25.35
C LEU A 35 -17.09 8.85 -24.74
N PRO A 36 -17.13 10.18 -24.57
CA PRO A 36 -18.21 10.91 -23.85
C PRO A 36 -19.61 10.80 -24.48
N GLU A 37 -19.71 10.26 -25.70
CA GLU A 37 -20.97 10.10 -26.43
C GLU A 37 -21.50 8.65 -26.39
N VAL A 38 -20.79 7.73 -25.75
CA VAL A 38 -21.18 6.33 -25.62
C VAL A 38 -21.61 6.10 -24.19
N SER A 39 -22.89 5.79 -23.95
CA SER A 39 -23.31 5.37 -22.62
C SER A 39 -22.95 3.91 -22.39
N PHE A 40 -22.73 3.52 -21.14
CA PHE A 40 -22.52 2.14 -20.76
C PHE A 40 -23.73 1.25 -21.15
N GLY A 41 -24.94 1.82 -21.16
CA GLY A 41 -26.15 1.14 -21.66
C GLY A 41 -26.09 0.81 -23.16
N ASP A 42 -25.48 1.67 -23.98
CA ASP A 42 -25.35 1.44 -25.42
C ASP A 42 -24.42 0.27 -25.73
N LEU A 43 -23.39 0.05 -24.90
CA LEU A 43 -22.46 -1.07 -25.01
C LEU A 43 -23.11 -2.40 -24.60
N LEU A 44 -24.02 -2.37 -23.63
CA LEU A 44 -24.70 -3.56 -23.10
C LEU A 44 -26.00 -3.91 -23.85
N SER A 45 -26.54 -3.00 -24.67
CA SER A 45 -27.78 -3.21 -25.44
C SER A 45 -27.77 -4.44 -26.38
N GLY A 46 -26.59 -5.02 -26.64
CA GLY A 46 -26.42 -6.27 -27.40
C GLY A 46 -26.23 -7.54 -26.57
N TYR A 47 -26.19 -7.44 -25.23
CA TYR A 47 -25.94 -8.54 -24.31
C TYR A 47 -27.27 -9.06 -23.73
N GLN A 48 -27.72 -10.23 -24.18
CA GLN A 48 -28.85 -10.91 -23.54
C GLN A 48 -28.32 -11.80 -22.42
N SER A 49 -28.48 -11.36 -21.17
CA SER A 49 -28.24 -12.20 -20.00
C SER A 49 -29.40 -13.20 -19.88
N THR A 50 -29.14 -14.47 -20.14
CA THR A 50 -30.03 -15.54 -19.70
C THR A 50 -29.73 -15.82 -18.22
N ASP A 51 -30.75 -15.64 -17.38
CA ASP A 51 -30.82 -16.02 -15.97
C ASP A 51 -30.15 -15.11 -14.93
N VAL A 52 -30.83 -14.01 -14.54
CA VAL A 52 -30.76 -13.43 -13.17
C VAL A 52 -32.13 -12.83 -12.80
N PRO A 53 -32.68 -13.05 -11.58
CA PRO A 53 -33.94 -12.45 -11.16
C PRO A 53 -33.79 -10.95 -10.87
N GLU A 54 -34.77 -10.17 -11.32
CA GLU A 54 -34.83 -8.71 -11.22
C GLU A 54 -35.14 -8.26 -9.78
N ALA A 55 -34.33 -7.34 -9.24
CA ALA A 55 -34.58 -6.65 -7.96
C ALA A 55 -34.99 -5.18 -8.22
N PRO A 56 -35.89 -4.59 -7.40
CA PRO A 56 -36.47 -3.29 -7.69
C PRO A 56 -35.47 -2.15 -7.48
N GLN A 57 -35.37 -1.27 -8.47
CA GLN A 57 -34.52 -0.08 -8.48
C GLN A 57 -35.23 1.11 -7.80
N PRO A 58 -34.54 1.93 -6.99
CA PRO A 58 -35.07 3.21 -6.52
C PRO A 58 -34.81 4.32 -7.57
N GLU A 59 -35.79 5.20 -7.75
CA GLU A 59 -35.65 6.40 -8.58
C GLU A 59 -34.68 7.40 -7.94
N VAL A 60 -33.63 7.78 -8.66
CA VAL A 60 -32.74 8.90 -8.31
C VAL A 60 -32.73 9.88 -9.48
N SER A 61 -33.17 11.11 -9.22
CA SER A 61 -33.03 12.23 -10.14
C SER A 61 -31.64 12.85 -10.01
N VAL A 62 -30.91 12.91 -11.13
CA VAL A 62 -29.59 13.56 -11.21
C VAL A 62 -29.72 14.83 -12.05
N SER A 63 -29.35 15.97 -11.49
CA SER A 63 -29.17 17.24 -12.19
C SER A 63 -27.81 17.27 -12.88
N VAL A 64 -27.82 17.46 -14.21
CA VAL A 64 -26.63 17.49 -15.06
C VAL A 64 -25.96 18.87 -14.96
N ILE A 65 -24.66 18.88 -14.61
CA ILE A 65 -23.76 20.03 -14.81
C ILE A 65 -23.01 19.78 -16.13
N THR A 66 -23.22 20.65 -17.11
CA THR A 66 -22.53 20.62 -18.40
C THR A 66 -21.11 21.18 -18.26
N VAL A 67 -20.11 20.38 -18.61
CA VAL A 67 -18.74 20.84 -18.88
C VAL A 67 -18.41 20.49 -20.33
N THR A 68 -18.01 21.48 -21.12
CA THR A 68 -17.67 21.31 -22.53
C THR A 68 -16.19 20.93 -22.68
N PRO A 69 -15.83 19.77 -23.29
CA PRO A 69 -14.44 19.47 -23.60
C PRO A 69 -14.06 19.93 -25.00
N ALA A 70 -12.78 20.26 -25.17
CA ALA A 70 -12.17 20.65 -26.42
C ALA A 70 -12.13 19.48 -27.43
N VAL A 71 -12.46 19.81 -28.68
CA VAL A 71 -12.61 18.88 -29.82
C VAL A 71 -11.27 18.23 -30.18
N ASN A 72 -11.20 16.90 -30.12
CA ASN A 72 -10.14 16.09 -30.71
C ASN A 72 -10.72 15.45 -31.99
N THR A 73 -10.21 15.84 -33.16
CA THR A 73 -10.72 15.38 -34.46
C THR A 73 -10.12 14.04 -34.87
N GLU A 74 -10.67 12.94 -34.35
CA GLU A 74 -10.61 11.65 -35.06
C GLU A 74 -11.79 11.56 -36.02
N SER A 75 -11.58 10.98 -37.21
CA SER A 75 -12.65 10.88 -38.20
C SER A 75 -13.74 9.92 -37.71
N GLU A 76 -15.00 10.29 -37.92
CA GLU A 76 -16.17 9.50 -37.52
C GLU A 76 -16.11 8.05 -38.05
N SER A 77 -15.50 7.86 -39.22
CA SER A 77 -15.25 6.53 -39.79
C SER A 77 -14.34 5.66 -38.92
N SER A 78 -13.30 6.22 -38.29
CA SER A 78 -12.37 5.48 -37.44
C SER A 78 -13.04 5.08 -36.12
N ARG A 79 -13.94 5.94 -35.62
CA ARG A 79 -14.72 5.70 -34.39
C ARG A 79 -15.76 4.59 -34.59
N VAL A 80 -16.47 4.60 -35.72
CA VAL A 80 -17.44 3.56 -36.09
C VAL A 80 -16.74 2.21 -36.32
N GLU A 81 -15.58 2.21 -36.97
CA GLU A 81 -14.80 0.97 -37.16
C GLU A 81 -14.30 0.37 -35.85
N ALA A 82 -13.76 1.19 -34.94
CA ALA A 82 -13.31 0.73 -33.62
C ALA A 82 -14.47 0.15 -32.79
N THR A 83 -15.62 0.83 -32.80
CA THR A 83 -16.83 0.38 -32.10
C THR A 83 -17.34 -0.95 -32.64
N ASN A 84 -17.33 -1.13 -33.96
CA ASN A 84 -17.76 -2.38 -34.59
C ASN A 84 -16.80 -3.54 -34.29
N LYS A 85 -15.48 -3.30 -34.29
CA LYS A 85 -14.48 -4.33 -33.93
C LYS A 85 -14.60 -4.77 -32.48
N ILE A 86 -14.88 -3.85 -31.56
CA ILE A 86 -15.13 -4.19 -30.15
C ILE A 86 -16.42 -5.03 -30.02
N LYS A 87 -17.51 -4.62 -30.68
CA LYS A 87 -18.77 -5.38 -30.68
C LYS A 87 -18.61 -6.78 -31.28
N GLU A 88 -17.84 -6.93 -32.34
CA GLU A 88 -17.56 -8.22 -32.99
C GLU A 88 -16.69 -9.12 -32.10
N TYR A 89 -15.65 -8.57 -31.46
CA TYR A 89 -14.80 -9.28 -30.51
C TYR A 89 -15.59 -9.82 -29.31
N LEU A 90 -16.55 -9.04 -28.79
CA LEU A 90 -17.37 -9.43 -27.64
C LEU A 90 -18.47 -10.46 -27.98
N LYS A 91 -18.96 -10.50 -29.23
CA LYS A 91 -20.00 -11.47 -29.66
C LYS A 91 -19.54 -12.94 -29.59
N GLY A 92 -18.24 -13.20 -29.59
CA GLY A 92 -17.68 -14.55 -29.53
C GLY A 92 -17.38 -15.07 -28.13
N MET A 93 -17.70 -14.31 -27.07
CA MET A 93 -17.27 -14.61 -25.70
C MET A 93 -18.46 -14.89 -24.81
N SER A 94 -18.65 -16.16 -24.44
CA SER A 94 -19.71 -16.59 -23.52
C SER A 94 -19.24 -16.74 -22.06
N THR A 95 -17.93 -16.90 -21.82
CA THR A 95 -17.37 -17.16 -20.48
C THR A 95 -15.98 -16.53 -20.28
N MET A 96 -15.54 -16.39 -19.01
CA MET A 96 -14.20 -15.89 -18.64
C MET A 96 -13.06 -16.81 -19.15
N ASP A 97 -13.33 -18.11 -19.27
CA ASP A 97 -12.39 -19.08 -19.83
C ASP A 97 -12.20 -18.90 -21.34
N ASP A 98 -13.23 -18.44 -22.07
CA ASP A 98 -13.12 -18.10 -23.49
C ASP A 98 -12.22 -16.88 -23.70
N PHE A 99 -12.33 -15.88 -22.82
CA PHE A 99 -11.50 -14.68 -22.86
C PHE A 99 -10.03 -14.99 -22.60
N THR A 100 -9.72 -15.73 -21.52
CA THR A 100 -8.35 -16.04 -21.12
C THR A 100 -7.63 -16.89 -22.18
N ARG A 101 -8.34 -17.88 -22.73
CA ARG A 101 -7.83 -18.81 -23.74
C ARG A 101 -7.59 -18.14 -25.10
N ASN A 102 -8.47 -17.23 -25.52
CA ASN A 102 -8.30 -16.48 -26.77
C ASN A 102 -7.23 -15.38 -26.66
N SER A 103 -7.12 -14.73 -25.49
CA SER A 103 -6.07 -13.74 -25.21
C SER A 103 -4.67 -14.38 -25.23
N LEU A 104 -4.53 -15.58 -24.65
CA LEU A 104 -3.29 -16.36 -24.69
C LEU A 104 -2.96 -16.86 -26.11
N GLN A 105 -3.96 -17.33 -26.87
CA GLN A 105 -3.77 -17.72 -28.27
C GLN A 105 -3.31 -16.55 -29.14
N GLU A 106 -3.91 -15.37 -29.02
CA GLU A 106 -3.47 -14.18 -29.76
C GLU A 106 -2.07 -13.71 -29.35
N PHE A 107 -1.74 -13.80 -28.07
CA PHE A 107 -0.41 -13.45 -27.57
C PHE A 107 0.67 -14.41 -28.11
N LEU A 108 0.36 -15.71 -28.15
CA LEU A 108 1.26 -16.76 -28.67
C LEU A 108 1.40 -16.71 -30.20
N VAL A 109 0.38 -16.26 -30.93
CA VAL A 109 0.44 -16.08 -32.39
C VAL A 109 1.22 -14.82 -32.80
N LYS A 110 1.36 -13.83 -31.90
CA LYS A 110 2.03 -12.56 -32.19
C LYS A 110 3.54 -12.52 -31.86
N SER A 111 4.15 -13.58 -31.33
CA SER A 111 5.62 -13.68 -31.25
C SER A 111 6.21 -14.20 -32.58
N THR A 112 6.17 -13.36 -33.62
CA THR A 112 6.96 -13.56 -34.84
C THR A 112 7.86 -12.35 -35.03
N THR A 113 9.17 -12.55 -34.96
CA THR A 113 10.14 -11.52 -35.34
C THR A 113 10.47 -11.67 -36.82
N PHE A 114 10.46 -10.55 -37.54
CA PHE A 114 10.93 -10.45 -38.91
C PHE A 114 12.39 -10.03 -38.88
N ASP A 115 13.21 -10.59 -39.76
CA ASP A 115 14.55 -10.05 -39.97
C ASP A 115 14.48 -8.68 -40.70
N PRO A 116 15.57 -7.91 -40.77
CA PRO A 116 15.60 -6.61 -41.46
C PRO A 116 15.26 -6.67 -42.96
N SER A 117 15.17 -7.87 -43.53
CA SER A 117 14.82 -8.13 -44.94
C SER A 117 13.35 -8.53 -45.12
N GLY A 118 12.58 -8.64 -44.03
CA GLY A 118 11.14 -8.90 -44.05
C GLY A 118 10.73 -10.36 -44.12
N ASN A 119 11.64 -11.32 -43.89
CA ASN A 119 11.30 -12.74 -43.92
C ASN A 119 10.91 -13.29 -42.54
N ARG A 120 9.86 -14.14 -42.48
CA ARG A 120 9.42 -14.83 -41.26
C ARG A 120 10.36 -16.00 -40.94
N GLN A 121 10.87 -16.07 -39.71
CA GLN A 121 11.48 -17.29 -39.17
C GLN A 121 10.60 -17.91 -38.09
N ILE A 122 10.39 -19.23 -38.19
CA ILE A 122 9.74 -20.05 -37.15
C ILE A 122 10.86 -20.71 -36.34
N ILE A 123 11.01 -20.32 -35.08
CA ILE A 123 11.99 -20.96 -34.18
C ILE A 123 11.38 -22.28 -33.69
N LYS A 124 11.98 -23.42 -34.05
CA LYS A 124 11.66 -24.71 -33.43
C LYS A 124 12.42 -24.84 -32.10
N PRO A 125 11.77 -25.20 -30.99
CA PRO A 125 12.46 -25.37 -29.72
C PRO A 125 13.30 -26.66 -29.76
N SER A 126 14.58 -26.53 -29.46
CA SER A 126 15.49 -27.66 -29.23
C SER A 126 15.90 -27.68 -27.75
N HIS A 127 16.01 -28.91 -27.24
CA HIS A 127 16.39 -29.38 -25.91
C HIS A 127 16.70 -28.38 -24.78
N ILE A 128 15.89 -28.49 -23.71
CA ILE A 128 16.16 -27.93 -22.38
C ILE A 128 17.07 -28.90 -21.63
N ASP A 129 18.34 -28.53 -21.45
CA ASP A 129 19.19 -29.08 -20.40
C ASP A 129 18.90 -28.34 -19.08
N THR A 130 18.77 -29.11 -18.01
CA THR A 130 18.41 -28.65 -16.66
C THR A 130 19.66 -28.42 -15.82
N GLU A 131 20.05 -27.17 -15.63
CA GLU A 131 20.66 -26.61 -14.41
C GLU A 131 21.06 -25.15 -14.67
N THR A 132 20.13 -24.22 -14.45
CA THR A 132 20.47 -22.80 -14.34
C THR A 132 20.40 -22.38 -12.87
N LYS A 133 21.57 -22.03 -12.34
CA LYS A 133 21.78 -21.30 -11.09
C LYS A 133 20.76 -20.14 -11.01
N PRO A 134 20.07 -19.92 -9.87
CA PRO A 134 19.10 -18.84 -9.77
C PRO A 134 19.79 -17.50 -10.09
N SER A 135 19.15 -16.74 -10.99
CA SER A 135 19.52 -15.37 -11.31
C SER A 135 19.65 -14.57 -10.01
N PRO A 136 20.64 -13.66 -9.88
CA PRO A 136 20.61 -12.69 -8.80
C PRO A 136 19.28 -11.94 -8.84
N ASP A 137 18.65 -11.80 -7.67
CA ASP A 137 17.45 -10.98 -7.49
C ASP A 137 17.67 -9.62 -8.16
N PRO A 138 16.71 -9.10 -8.93
CA PRO A 138 16.84 -7.76 -9.49
C PRO A 138 17.08 -6.80 -8.32
N SER A 139 18.16 -6.02 -8.43
CA SER A 139 18.43 -4.93 -7.46
C SER A 139 17.14 -4.15 -7.26
N PRO A 140 16.68 -3.96 -6.00
CA PRO A 140 15.42 -3.28 -5.76
C PRO A 140 15.46 -1.92 -6.44
N TYR A 141 14.44 -1.62 -7.24
CA TYR A 141 14.26 -0.31 -7.83
C TYR A 141 13.99 0.68 -6.69
N ILE A 142 15.01 1.46 -6.32
CA ILE A 142 14.85 2.55 -5.34
C ILE A 142 14.49 3.79 -6.15
N PRO A 143 13.24 4.29 -6.08
CA PRO A 143 12.89 5.53 -6.76
C PRO A 143 13.76 6.67 -6.23
N ILE A 144 14.24 7.54 -7.13
CA ILE A 144 14.96 8.75 -6.71
C ILE A 144 13.96 9.68 -6.02
N PRO A 145 14.13 9.97 -4.72
CA PRO A 145 13.21 10.83 -3.99
C PRO A 145 13.24 12.24 -4.59
N THR A 146 12.07 12.84 -4.82
CA THR A 146 11.99 14.24 -5.25
C THR A 146 11.11 15.01 -4.28
N LEU A 147 11.71 15.88 -3.46
CA LEU A 147 10.99 16.64 -2.45
C LEU A 147 10.06 17.69 -3.09
N MET A 148 8.76 17.62 -2.78
CA MET A 148 7.76 18.58 -3.26
C MET A 148 7.11 19.36 -2.09
N ALA A 149 6.60 20.57 -2.38
CA ALA A 149 6.11 21.52 -1.36
C ALA A 149 5.07 20.92 -0.39
N GLY A 150 4.16 20.06 -0.86
CA GLY A 150 3.12 19.45 -0.02
C GLY A 150 3.63 18.47 1.05
N VAL A 151 4.86 17.95 0.93
CA VAL A 151 5.48 17.10 1.97
C VAL A 151 5.84 17.94 3.20
N ARG A 152 6.27 19.20 3.00
CA ARG A 152 6.67 20.10 4.08
C ARG A 152 5.49 20.51 4.96
N GLU A 153 4.28 20.58 4.38
CA GLU A 153 3.05 20.90 5.10
C GLU A 153 2.74 19.85 6.18
N VAL A 154 2.89 18.56 5.86
CA VAL A 154 2.65 17.46 6.83
C VAL A 154 3.62 17.51 8.01
N LEU A 155 4.83 18.01 7.78
CA LEU A 155 5.85 18.20 8.81
C LEU A 155 5.69 19.52 9.58
N GLY A 156 4.71 20.36 9.24
CA GLY A 156 4.56 21.68 9.83
C GLY A 156 5.73 22.64 9.52
N ILE A 157 6.56 22.35 8.51
CA ILE A 157 7.67 23.21 8.11
C ILE A 157 7.09 24.36 7.29
N GLN A 158 6.80 25.50 7.94
CA GLN A 158 6.29 26.70 7.29
C GLN A 158 7.25 27.20 6.20
N THR A 159 6.73 27.43 5.00
CA THR A 159 7.38 28.29 3.98
C THR A 159 6.83 29.70 4.12
N GLU A 160 7.63 30.61 4.68
CA GLU A 160 7.37 32.05 4.87
C GLU A 160 6.19 32.42 5.79
N PRO A 161 6.32 33.50 6.60
CA PRO A 161 5.34 33.83 7.63
C PRO A 161 4.10 34.50 7.01
N THR A 162 2.97 33.81 7.04
CA THR A 162 1.65 34.48 6.98
C THR A 162 1.18 34.73 8.41
N ASN A 163 0.91 36.00 8.72
CA ASN A 163 0.47 36.46 10.03
C ASN A 163 -0.74 35.66 10.55
N PRO A 164 -0.69 35.10 11.78
CA PRO A 164 -1.82 34.40 12.35
C PRO A 164 -2.92 35.40 12.77
N VAL A 165 -4.15 35.10 12.37
CA VAL A 165 -5.37 35.71 12.92
C VAL A 165 -5.72 34.96 14.21
N PRO A 166 -6.01 35.64 15.33
CA PRO A 166 -6.45 34.98 16.55
C PRO A 166 -7.88 34.44 16.36
N SER A 167 -8.09 33.15 16.62
CA SER A 167 -9.42 32.56 16.75
C SER A 167 -9.58 32.00 18.15
N ASP A 168 -10.19 32.81 19.02
CA ASP A 168 -10.75 32.36 20.29
C ASP A 168 -12.06 31.64 20.00
N ASN A 169 -12.12 30.33 20.31
CA ASN A 169 -13.32 29.63 20.79
C ASN A 169 -12.99 28.15 21.05
N VAL A 170 -12.67 27.82 22.30
CA VAL A 170 -12.59 26.44 22.79
C VAL A 170 -13.88 26.12 23.55
N PRO A 171 -14.72 25.18 23.11
CA PRO A 171 -15.79 24.64 23.93
C PRO A 171 -15.24 23.58 24.90
N SER A 172 -15.58 23.73 26.18
CA SER A 172 -15.30 22.75 27.24
C SER A 172 -15.88 21.38 26.91
N GLN A 173 -15.01 20.37 26.82
CA GLN A 173 -15.40 18.97 26.77
C GLN A 173 -15.81 18.49 28.17
N THR A 174 -17.02 17.94 28.29
CA THR A 174 -17.49 17.24 29.48
C THR A 174 -16.94 15.82 29.49
N ASN A 175 -16.24 15.46 30.56
CA ASN A 175 -15.73 14.12 30.82
C ASN A 175 -16.85 13.06 30.77
N PRO A 176 -16.73 12.00 29.95
CA PRO A 176 -17.64 10.87 30.04
C PRO A 176 -17.36 10.06 31.31
N SER A 177 -18.47 9.67 31.94
CA SER A 177 -18.55 8.90 33.18
C SER A 177 -17.87 7.54 33.06
N SER A 178 -16.98 7.25 33.99
CA SER A 178 -16.28 5.97 34.14
C SER A 178 -17.27 4.82 34.26
N THR A 179 -17.47 4.07 33.17
CA THR A 179 -18.27 2.85 33.21
C THR A 179 -17.36 1.75 33.75
N THR A 180 -17.67 1.24 34.94
CA THR A 180 -16.93 0.14 35.56
C THR A 180 -17.11 -1.12 34.72
N HIS A 181 -16.18 -1.37 33.80
CA HIS A 181 -16.11 -2.63 33.07
C HIS A 181 -15.80 -3.75 34.07
N ASN A 182 -16.73 -4.68 34.23
CA ASN A 182 -16.49 -5.95 34.90
C ASN A 182 -15.32 -6.63 34.17
N LEU A 183 -14.16 -6.72 34.83
CA LEU A 183 -12.99 -7.46 34.37
C LEU A 183 -13.37 -8.93 34.24
N GLN A 184 -13.78 -9.32 33.04
CA GLN A 184 -13.92 -10.71 32.65
C GLN A 184 -12.50 -11.26 32.54
N LEU A 185 -12.00 -11.87 33.62
CA LEU A 185 -10.67 -12.47 33.68
C LEU A 185 -10.51 -13.46 32.51
N THR A 186 -9.75 -13.07 31.48
CA THR A 186 -9.44 -13.97 30.39
C THR A 186 -8.44 -15.01 30.90
N THR A 187 -8.67 -16.27 30.56
CA THR A 187 -7.79 -17.40 30.95
C THR A 187 -6.59 -17.53 30.02
N LYS A 188 -6.40 -16.59 29.10
CA LYS A 188 -5.39 -16.68 28.05
C LYS A 188 -4.01 -16.33 28.62
N SER A 189 -3.12 -17.32 28.63
CA SER A 189 -1.75 -17.19 29.13
C SER A 189 -0.70 -17.10 28.01
N ILE A 190 -1.08 -17.33 26.75
CA ILE A 190 -0.18 -17.30 25.60
C ILE A 190 -0.76 -16.36 24.55
N TYR A 191 0.03 -15.39 24.09
CA TYR A 191 -0.34 -14.45 23.04
C TYR A 191 0.58 -14.58 21.84
N THR A 192 0.01 -14.51 20.64
CA THR A 192 0.76 -14.39 19.38
C THR A 192 0.78 -12.93 18.96
N ILE A 193 1.96 -12.33 18.84
CA ILE A 193 2.15 -10.95 18.41
C ILE A 193 2.98 -10.94 17.13
N ALA A 194 2.47 -10.30 16.10
CA ALA A 194 3.15 -10.16 14.82
C ALA A 194 3.48 -8.71 14.51
N LEU A 195 4.66 -8.45 13.92
CA LEU A 195 5.04 -7.16 13.37
C LEU A 195 5.09 -7.26 11.85
N LEU A 196 4.23 -6.52 11.16
CA LEU A 196 4.25 -6.34 9.71
C LEU A 196 5.00 -5.06 9.38
N GLY A 197 6.11 -5.16 8.66
CA GLY A 197 6.91 -4.00 8.30
C GLY A 197 7.91 -4.24 7.18
N ASP A 198 8.80 -3.27 7.00
CA ASP A 198 9.90 -3.30 6.03
C ASP A 198 11.24 -3.75 6.65
N SER A 199 12.38 -3.28 6.11
CA SER A 199 13.71 -3.57 6.67
C SER A 199 13.89 -3.06 8.10
N MET A 200 13.18 -2.01 8.51
CA MET A 200 13.24 -1.46 9.86
C MET A 200 12.71 -2.47 10.89
N THR A 201 11.68 -3.23 10.51
CA THR A 201 11.14 -4.32 11.32
C THR A 201 12.02 -5.58 11.22
N ASN A 202 12.53 -5.90 10.03
CA ASN A 202 13.39 -7.07 9.82
C ASN A 202 14.64 -7.03 10.72
N THR A 203 15.26 -5.86 10.81
CA THR A 203 16.51 -5.63 11.57
C THR A 203 16.34 -5.69 13.08
N LEU A 204 15.11 -5.72 13.61
CA LEU A 204 14.85 -6.00 15.03
C LEU A 204 15.24 -7.43 15.42
N GLY A 205 15.50 -8.30 14.44
CA GLY A 205 16.00 -9.64 14.64
C GLY A 205 14.90 -10.69 14.74
N ASN A 206 15.32 -11.95 14.60
CA ASN A 206 14.45 -13.10 14.80
C ASN A 206 13.94 -13.12 16.25
N ASP A 207 12.68 -13.52 16.45
CA ASP A 207 12.01 -13.61 17.75
C ASP A 207 11.91 -12.29 18.55
N LEU A 208 12.27 -11.16 17.94
CA LEU A 208 12.11 -9.79 18.46
C LEU A 208 12.63 -9.65 19.91
N PRO A 209 13.94 -9.85 20.16
CA PRO A 209 14.51 -10.02 21.49
C PRO A 209 14.22 -8.84 22.45
N HIS A 210 14.30 -7.60 21.97
CA HIS A 210 14.00 -6.42 22.78
C HIS A 210 12.52 -6.35 23.16
N LEU A 211 11.62 -6.57 22.21
CA LEU A 211 10.18 -6.66 22.47
C LEU A 211 9.86 -7.80 23.44
N ARG A 212 10.46 -8.98 23.27
CA ARG A 212 10.32 -10.11 24.19
C ARG A 212 10.74 -9.74 25.60
N SER A 213 11.87 -9.04 25.74
CA SER A 213 12.38 -8.61 27.04
C SER A 213 11.40 -7.66 27.73
N PHE A 214 10.94 -6.60 27.05
CA PHE A 214 9.99 -5.65 27.61
C PHE A 214 8.63 -6.29 27.94
N LEU A 215 8.12 -7.17 27.07
CA LEU A 215 6.88 -7.90 27.32
C LEU A 215 6.98 -8.82 28.53
N SER A 216 8.09 -9.56 28.67
CA SER A 216 8.28 -10.48 29.80
C SER A 216 8.45 -9.75 31.13
N GLN A 217 9.05 -8.56 31.11
CA GLN A 217 9.16 -7.70 32.29
C GLN A 217 7.81 -7.09 32.68
N THR A 218 7.02 -6.65 31.69
CA THR A 218 5.73 -5.98 31.92
C THR A 218 4.61 -6.97 32.26
N TYR A 219 4.67 -8.17 31.68
CA TYR A 219 3.66 -9.21 31.78
C TYR A 219 4.28 -10.57 32.16
N PRO A 220 4.81 -10.72 33.40
CA PRO A 220 5.61 -11.87 33.80
C PRO A 220 4.87 -13.21 33.85
N PHE A 221 3.53 -13.17 33.79
CA PHE A 221 2.67 -14.37 33.81
C PHE A 221 2.17 -14.77 32.42
N LEU A 222 2.48 -13.98 31.39
CA LEU A 222 2.13 -14.27 30.00
C LEU A 222 3.32 -14.83 29.23
N SER A 223 3.03 -15.66 28.24
CA SER A 223 4.00 -16.15 27.26
C SER A 223 3.68 -15.57 25.89
N PHE A 224 4.73 -15.35 25.08
CA PHE A 224 4.61 -14.66 23.80
C PHE A 224 5.26 -15.45 22.65
N ALA A 225 4.45 -15.76 21.64
CA ALA A 225 4.91 -16.14 20.32
C ALA A 225 5.07 -14.87 19.48
N LEU A 226 6.30 -14.54 19.08
CA LEU A 226 6.63 -13.29 18.41
C LEU A 226 7.01 -13.55 16.96
N LEU A 227 6.32 -12.91 16.03
CA LEU A 227 6.52 -13.09 14.59
C LEU A 227 7.09 -11.80 13.99
N ASN A 228 8.35 -11.86 13.55
CA ASN A 228 8.94 -10.79 12.75
C ASN A 228 8.55 -11.01 11.27
N TYR A 229 7.64 -10.18 10.76
CA TYR A 229 7.22 -10.10 9.36
C TYR A 229 7.75 -8.84 8.66
N GLY A 230 8.92 -8.37 9.09
CA GLY A 230 9.67 -7.33 8.41
C GLY A 230 10.45 -7.90 7.22
N PHE A 231 10.20 -7.41 6.00
CA PHE A 231 10.99 -7.78 4.81
C PHE A 231 11.70 -6.55 4.26
N GLY A 232 13.00 -6.67 3.98
CA GLY A 232 13.75 -5.55 3.42
C GLY A 232 13.33 -5.19 2.00
N ALA A 233 13.48 -3.91 1.65
CA ALA A 233 13.14 -3.34 0.35
C ALA A 233 11.66 -3.53 -0.07
N THR A 234 10.74 -3.57 0.89
CA THR A 234 9.30 -3.70 0.63
C THR A 234 8.55 -2.47 1.09
N ASP A 235 7.55 -2.05 0.32
CA ASP A 235 6.65 -0.95 0.64
C ASP A 235 5.35 -1.44 1.31
N LEU A 236 4.44 -0.51 1.58
CA LEU A 236 3.18 -0.79 2.27
C LEU A 236 2.23 -1.68 1.43
N GLU A 237 2.26 -1.60 0.10
CA GLU A 237 1.49 -2.50 -0.78
C GLU A 237 1.98 -3.95 -0.68
N SER A 238 3.30 -4.12 -0.60
CA SER A 238 3.91 -5.41 -0.29
C SER A 238 3.49 -5.91 1.10
N GLY A 239 3.35 -5.00 2.08
CA GLY A 239 2.76 -5.29 3.39
C GLY A 239 1.32 -5.83 3.29
N LEU A 240 0.46 -5.13 2.56
CA LEU A 240 -0.93 -5.53 2.29
C LEU A 240 -1.00 -6.92 1.63
N TYR A 241 -0.16 -7.17 0.62
CA TYR A 241 -0.11 -8.46 -0.06
C TYR A 241 0.22 -9.62 0.90
N ARG A 242 1.19 -9.42 1.79
CA ARG A 242 1.68 -10.44 2.74
C ARG A 242 0.67 -10.84 3.82
N LEU A 243 -0.38 -10.04 4.04
CA LEU A 243 -1.44 -10.39 4.98
C LEU A 243 -2.14 -11.70 4.59
N THR A 244 -2.47 -11.84 3.30
CA THR A 244 -3.34 -12.90 2.78
C THR A 244 -2.67 -13.81 1.77
N ASN A 245 -1.43 -13.50 1.36
CA ASN A 245 -0.70 -14.28 0.35
C ASN A 245 0.60 -14.85 0.89
N THR A 246 0.93 -16.04 0.40
CA THR A 246 2.24 -16.65 0.62
C THR A 246 3.30 -15.83 -0.12
N THR A 247 4.43 -15.54 0.52
CA THR A 247 5.52 -14.75 -0.05
C THR A 247 6.85 -15.47 0.13
N THR A 248 7.76 -15.31 -0.82
CA THR A 248 9.14 -15.80 -0.68
C THR A 248 10.04 -14.62 -0.31
N TYR A 249 10.85 -14.76 0.72
CA TYR A 249 11.83 -13.75 1.14
C TYR A 249 13.15 -14.44 1.52
N LEU A 250 14.25 -13.99 0.94
CA LEU A 250 15.59 -14.58 1.11
C LEU A 250 15.61 -16.11 0.89
N GLY A 251 14.88 -16.58 -0.13
CA GLY A 251 14.76 -18.00 -0.48
C GLY A 251 13.91 -18.84 0.48
N LYS A 252 13.30 -18.23 1.50
CA LYS A 252 12.38 -18.91 2.43
C LYS A 252 10.94 -18.57 2.10
N LEU A 253 10.08 -19.57 2.17
CA LEU A 253 8.63 -19.42 2.01
C LEU A 253 8.01 -18.96 3.34
N TYR A 254 7.18 -17.94 3.25
CA TYR A 254 6.42 -17.36 4.36
C TYR A 254 4.92 -17.46 4.05
N PRO A 255 4.12 -18.18 4.87
CA PRO A 255 2.67 -18.23 4.74
C PRO A 255 2.01 -16.83 4.73
N PRO A 256 0.71 -16.71 4.43
CA PRO A 256 -0.04 -15.49 4.73
C PRO A 256 0.08 -15.12 6.21
N LEU A 257 0.37 -13.86 6.55
CA LEU A 257 0.54 -13.46 7.95
C LEU A 257 -0.72 -13.76 8.78
N LEU A 258 -1.90 -13.53 8.23
CA LEU A 258 -3.16 -13.77 8.94
C LEU A 258 -3.46 -15.26 9.14
N SER A 259 -2.77 -16.18 8.44
CA SER A 259 -2.90 -17.62 8.69
C SER A 259 -2.37 -18.04 10.06
N TYR A 260 -1.49 -17.23 10.68
CA TYR A 260 -1.01 -17.44 12.04
C TYR A 260 -2.02 -17.02 13.12
N LYS A 261 -3.10 -16.32 12.75
CA LYS A 261 -4.13 -15.79 13.68
C LYS A 261 -3.51 -15.03 14.86
N PRO A 262 -2.73 -13.97 14.60
CA PRO A 262 -2.12 -13.20 15.67
C PRO A 262 -3.20 -12.58 16.57
N ASP A 263 -2.95 -12.54 17.87
CA ASP A 263 -3.81 -11.83 18.83
C ASP A 263 -3.65 -10.33 18.70
N LEU A 264 -2.43 -9.92 18.34
CA LEU A 264 -2.05 -8.54 18.16
C LEU A 264 -1.17 -8.44 16.90
N LEU A 265 -1.53 -7.53 16.02
CA LEU A 265 -0.75 -7.20 14.83
C LEU A 265 -0.31 -5.74 14.89
N ILE A 266 1.00 -5.55 14.90
CA ILE A 266 1.64 -4.24 14.79
C ILE A 266 1.88 -3.99 13.31
N VAL A 267 1.28 -2.93 12.78
CA VAL A 267 1.48 -2.48 11.40
C VAL A 267 2.41 -1.27 11.43
N GLU A 268 3.63 -1.47 10.96
CA GLU A 268 4.65 -0.43 10.84
C GLU A 268 4.32 0.54 9.67
N SER A 269 4.97 1.70 9.64
CA SER A 269 4.73 2.80 8.70
C SER A 269 5.17 2.55 7.25
N PHE A 270 6.13 1.65 7.02
CA PHE A 270 6.85 1.43 5.77
C PHE A 270 7.55 2.70 5.24
N ALA A 271 7.89 3.63 6.14
CA ALA A 271 8.37 4.95 5.76
C ALA A 271 9.76 4.93 5.11
N TYR A 272 10.58 3.90 5.35
CA TYR A 272 11.93 3.79 4.79
C TYR A 272 11.95 3.17 3.39
N ASN A 273 10.79 2.72 2.90
CA ASN A 273 10.57 2.27 1.53
C ASN A 273 9.37 3.02 0.92
N HIS A 274 9.39 4.34 1.12
CA HIS A 274 8.36 5.26 0.62
C HIS A 274 8.33 5.33 -0.92
N TRP A 275 7.20 5.80 -1.48
CA TRP A 275 7.10 6.10 -2.91
C TRP A 275 7.80 7.43 -3.27
N GLY A 276 7.46 8.06 -4.39
CA GLY A 276 8.18 9.20 -4.96
C GLY A 276 8.27 10.45 -4.07
N GLY A 277 7.45 10.54 -3.02
CA GLY A 277 7.42 11.66 -2.08
C GLY A 277 6.50 12.79 -2.54
N GLN A 278 5.47 12.47 -3.32
CA GLN A 278 4.42 13.43 -3.68
C GLN A 278 3.32 13.45 -2.62
N LYS A 279 2.53 14.53 -2.58
CA LYS A 279 1.35 14.60 -1.68
C LYS A 279 0.37 13.46 -1.94
N SER A 280 0.15 13.11 -3.20
CA SER A 280 -0.65 11.96 -3.61
C SER A 280 -0.13 10.64 -3.03
N ASP A 281 1.17 10.53 -2.75
CA ASP A 281 1.74 9.33 -2.17
C ASP A 281 1.45 9.23 -0.67
N LEU A 282 1.31 10.36 0.04
CA LEU A 282 0.84 10.38 1.43
C LEU A 282 -0.64 10.03 1.53
N ASP A 283 -1.45 10.53 0.60
CA ASP A 283 -2.86 10.12 0.47
C ASP A 283 -2.95 8.63 0.12
N HIS A 284 -2.05 8.15 -0.75
CA HIS A 284 -1.95 6.73 -1.09
C HIS A 284 -1.57 5.88 0.13
N GLN A 285 -0.61 6.33 0.95
CA GLN A 285 -0.24 5.65 2.19
C GLN A 285 -1.45 5.54 3.12
N TRP A 286 -2.21 6.63 3.30
CA TRP A 286 -3.43 6.66 4.11
C TRP A 286 -4.45 5.62 3.65
N LEU A 287 -4.73 5.59 2.35
CA LEU A 287 -5.67 4.63 1.76
C LEU A 287 -5.18 3.19 1.89
N THR A 288 -3.88 2.95 1.78
CA THR A 288 -3.32 1.60 1.89
C THR A 288 -3.28 1.12 3.35
N ILE A 289 -3.07 2.00 4.33
CA ILE A 289 -3.24 1.67 5.76
C ILE A 289 -4.70 1.26 6.02
N ALA A 290 -5.67 2.01 5.50
CA ALA A 290 -7.09 1.66 5.62
C ALA A 290 -7.40 0.27 5.02
N LYS A 291 -6.87 -0.03 3.82
CA LYS A 291 -7.01 -1.37 3.20
C LYS A 291 -6.39 -2.49 4.03
N ILE A 292 -5.23 -2.23 4.66
CA ILE A 292 -4.58 -3.20 5.56
C ILE A 292 -5.50 -3.50 6.75
N ILE A 293 -6.03 -2.47 7.40
CA ILE A 293 -6.97 -2.59 8.50
C ILE A 293 -8.22 -3.36 8.08
N ASP A 294 -8.82 -3.02 6.94
CA ASP A 294 -9.98 -3.72 6.40
C ASP A 294 -9.68 -5.20 6.15
N ALA A 295 -8.53 -5.50 5.55
CA ALA A 295 -8.11 -6.88 5.31
C ALA A 295 -7.92 -7.66 6.63
N ILE A 296 -7.36 -7.03 7.67
CA ILE A 296 -7.22 -7.65 9.00
C ILE A 296 -8.59 -7.91 9.60
N ASN A 297 -9.47 -6.90 9.64
CA ASN A 297 -10.80 -7.03 10.23
C ASN A 297 -11.66 -8.08 9.51
N GLN A 298 -11.53 -8.21 8.19
CA GLN A 298 -12.28 -9.18 7.39
C GLN A 298 -11.77 -10.62 7.55
N ASN A 299 -10.44 -10.80 7.62
CA ASN A 299 -9.84 -12.13 7.58
C ASN A 299 -9.39 -12.65 8.97
N SER A 300 -9.30 -11.77 9.96
CA SER A 300 -8.89 -12.07 11.33
C SER A 300 -9.55 -11.10 12.32
N PRO A 301 -10.88 -11.10 12.46
CA PRO A 301 -11.65 -10.10 13.23
C PRO A 301 -11.32 -10.04 14.73
N GLU A 302 -10.68 -11.06 15.28
CA GLU A 302 -10.25 -11.09 16.68
C GLU A 302 -8.86 -10.48 16.90
N THR A 303 -8.11 -10.21 15.82
CA THR A 303 -6.78 -9.60 15.88
C THR A 303 -6.90 -8.12 16.25
N LYS A 304 -6.28 -7.75 17.37
CA LYS A 304 -6.13 -6.34 17.75
C LYS A 304 -5.04 -5.68 16.91
N ILE A 305 -5.18 -4.40 16.60
CA ILE A 305 -4.26 -3.66 15.72
C ILE A 305 -3.57 -2.54 16.52
N ILE A 306 -2.26 -2.44 16.37
CA ILE A 306 -1.47 -1.25 16.74
C ILE A 306 -0.84 -0.72 15.47
N LEU A 307 -0.91 0.59 15.26
CA LEU A 307 -0.16 1.27 14.23
C LEU A 307 1.17 1.76 14.81
N ALA A 308 2.24 1.74 14.03
CA ALA A 308 3.57 2.01 14.57
C ALA A 308 4.42 2.86 13.62
N ALA A 309 4.98 3.95 14.16
CA ALA A 309 6.00 4.75 13.50
C ALA A 309 7.38 4.38 14.09
N THR A 310 8.29 3.96 13.22
CA THR A 310 9.67 3.61 13.63
C THR A 310 10.52 4.88 13.86
N ILE A 311 11.80 4.72 14.12
CA ILE A 311 12.72 5.81 14.43
C ILE A 311 12.88 6.82 13.28
N ALA A 312 13.17 8.06 13.64
CA ALA A 312 13.45 9.17 12.75
C ALA A 312 14.81 9.01 12.06
N PRO A 313 14.92 9.41 10.79
CA PRO A 313 16.19 9.43 10.08
C PRO A 313 17.03 10.66 10.43
N ASN A 314 18.35 10.52 10.30
CA ASN A 314 19.29 11.64 10.30
C ASN A 314 19.62 12.08 8.87
N TYR A 315 19.27 13.31 8.48
CA TYR A 315 19.50 13.79 7.11
C TYR A 315 20.96 14.00 6.73
N LEU A 316 21.85 14.18 7.70
CA LEU A 316 23.28 14.41 7.45
C LEU A 316 23.97 13.11 7.01
N THR A 317 23.56 12.01 7.63
CA THR A 317 24.19 10.70 7.47
C THR A 317 23.33 9.69 6.73
N TYR A 318 22.10 10.03 6.35
CA TYR A 318 21.13 9.09 5.77
C TYR A 318 21.74 8.13 4.73
N GLY A 319 21.73 6.84 5.04
CA GLY A 319 22.22 5.80 4.14
C GLY A 319 23.74 5.76 3.93
N ASP A 320 24.55 6.49 4.71
CA ASP A 320 26.00 6.40 4.66
C ASP A 320 26.50 5.00 5.01
N GLY A 321 27.43 4.49 4.20
CA GLY A 321 27.96 3.13 4.29
C GLY A 321 27.28 2.14 3.36
N VAL A 322 26.02 2.39 2.94
CA VAL A 322 25.27 1.50 2.05
C VAL A 322 24.81 2.18 0.76
N LEU A 323 24.17 3.35 0.85
CA LEU A 323 23.65 4.13 -0.27
C LEU A 323 24.66 5.19 -0.71
N ASN A 324 25.34 5.83 0.26
CA ASN A 324 26.36 6.85 0.04
C ASN A 324 25.88 7.99 -0.89
N TRP A 325 24.66 8.46 -0.67
CA TRP A 325 24.04 9.50 -1.48
C TRP A 325 24.67 10.90 -1.24
N PRO A 326 24.63 11.80 -2.24
CA PRO A 326 24.98 13.20 -2.02
C PRO A 326 24.01 13.87 -1.04
N GLU A 327 24.49 14.93 -0.37
CA GLU A 327 23.78 15.63 0.71
C GLU A 327 22.34 16.03 0.35
N ASN A 328 22.10 16.51 -0.87
CA ASN A 328 20.76 16.90 -1.32
C ASN A 328 19.79 15.71 -1.39
N LEU A 329 20.26 14.54 -1.82
CA LEU A 329 19.41 13.34 -1.87
C LEU A 329 19.16 12.77 -0.47
N LYS A 330 20.15 12.83 0.43
CA LYS A 330 19.95 12.48 1.84
C LYS A 330 18.90 13.37 2.50
N TRP A 331 19.03 14.68 2.27
CA TRP A 331 18.07 15.67 2.74
C TRP A 331 16.65 15.35 2.24
N ASP A 332 16.48 15.20 0.93
CA ASP A 332 15.16 14.92 0.34
C ASP A 332 14.57 13.59 0.83
N ALA A 333 15.36 12.52 0.83
CA ALA A 333 14.93 11.20 1.30
C ALA A 333 14.51 11.22 2.78
N SER A 334 15.31 11.88 3.62
CA SER A 334 15.01 11.98 5.05
C SER A 334 13.73 12.78 5.32
N LEU A 335 13.47 13.86 4.56
CA LEU A 335 12.24 14.63 4.69
C LEU A 335 11.01 13.84 4.25
N ILE A 336 11.12 13.10 3.15
CA ILE A 336 10.03 12.24 2.68
C ILE A 336 9.76 11.11 3.70
N THR A 337 10.81 10.46 4.19
CA THR A 337 10.72 9.44 5.26
C THR A 337 10.01 10.00 6.49
N LYS A 338 10.42 11.19 6.98
CA LYS A 338 9.78 11.86 8.12
C LYS A 338 8.30 12.14 7.86
N ALA A 339 7.95 12.55 6.65
CA ALA A 339 6.55 12.81 6.30
C ALA A 339 5.70 11.54 6.33
N TYR A 340 6.23 10.39 5.89
CA TYR A 340 5.52 9.11 5.99
C TYR A 340 5.37 8.62 7.43
N LEU A 341 6.39 8.83 8.27
CA LEU A 341 6.32 8.55 9.71
C LEU A 341 5.22 9.39 10.37
N GLN A 342 5.24 10.71 10.13
CA GLN A 342 4.23 11.63 10.64
C GLN A 342 2.83 11.31 10.10
N ASN A 343 2.72 10.90 8.84
CA ASN A 343 1.43 10.57 8.24
C ASN A 343 0.81 9.31 8.88
N MET A 344 1.62 8.31 9.26
CA MET A 344 1.16 7.18 10.06
C MET A 344 0.66 7.62 11.45
N VAL A 345 1.39 8.50 12.14
CA VAL A 345 0.97 9.07 13.43
C VAL A 345 -0.37 9.83 13.31
N ASN A 346 -0.50 10.66 12.27
CA ASN A 346 -1.71 11.43 11.99
C ASN A 346 -2.89 10.49 11.68
N PHE A 347 -2.68 9.47 10.86
CA PHE A 347 -3.68 8.45 10.57
C PHE A 347 -4.16 7.80 11.88
N ALA A 348 -3.23 7.24 12.66
CA ALA A 348 -3.55 6.52 13.89
C ALA A 348 -4.34 7.38 14.87
N THR A 349 -3.90 8.63 15.07
CA THR A 349 -4.57 9.58 15.96
C THR A 349 -5.96 9.95 15.46
N SER A 350 -6.10 10.27 14.16
CA SER A 350 -7.39 10.66 13.58
C SER A 350 -8.43 9.54 13.58
N GLN A 351 -7.98 8.30 13.45
CA GLN A 351 -8.82 7.10 13.43
C GLN A 351 -8.91 6.42 14.80
N ASN A 352 -8.29 7.02 15.84
CA ASN A 352 -8.25 6.51 17.21
C ASN A 352 -7.74 5.06 17.33
N TYR A 353 -6.69 4.73 16.57
CA TYR A 353 -5.96 3.48 16.74
C TYR A 353 -4.86 3.62 17.82
N PRO A 354 -4.61 2.56 18.60
CA PRO A 354 -3.40 2.45 19.41
C PRO A 354 -2.15 2.73 18.57
N LEU A 355 -1.25 3.57 19.07
CA LEU A 355 -0.07 4.04 18.35
C LEU A 355 1.20 3.75 19.16
N ALA A 356 2.18 3.12 18.52
CA ALA A 356 3.55 3.02 19.01
C ALA A 356 4.44 4.03 18.26
N ASP A 357 4.79 5.13 18.92
CA ASP A 357 5.47 6.27 18.29
C ASP A 357 6.93 6.39 18.73
N ALA A 358 7.82 5.65 18.05
CA ALA A 358 9.25 5.83 18.24
C ALA A 358 9.81 7.01 17.46
N TYR A 359 9.07 7.50 16.47
CA TYR A 359 9.48 8.61 15.62
C TYR A 359 9.76 9.85 16.45
N HIS A 360 8.78 10.34 17.20
CA HIS A 360 8.95 11.61 17.93
C HIS A 360 10.03 11.55 19.02
N LEU A 361 10.14 10.43 19.74
CA LEU A 361 11.14 10.25 20.80
C LEU A 361 12.57 10.09 20.29
N SER A 362 12.72 9.72 19.02
CA SER A 362 14.02 9.56 18.38
C SER A 362 14.58 10.85 17.78
N LEU A 363 13.82 11.96 17.81
CA LEU A 363 14.25 13.27 17.31
C LEU A 363 15.12 14.03 18.32
N ASP A 364 16.10 14.77 17.82
CA ASP A 364 16.90 15.75 18.55
C ASP A 364 16.19 17.13 18.60
N GLY A 365 16.85 18.11 19.21
CA GLY A 365 16.32 19.48 19.32
C GLY A 365 16.19 20.24 17.99
N SER A 366 16.75 19.70 16.90
CA SER A 366 16.69 20.26 15.54
C SER A 366 15.73 19.48 14.64
N ASN A 367 14.84 18.66 15.21
CA ASN A 367 13.92 17.79 14.47
C ASN A 367 14.64 16.80 13.53
N ASN A 368 15.81 16.33 13.95
CA ASN A 368 16.61 15.35 13.23
C ASN A 368 16.75 14.04 14.02
N GLY A 369 16.89 12.90 13.36
CA GLY A 369 17.08 11.63 14.07
C GLY A 369 18.37 11.64 14.89
N ARG A 370 18.30 11.23 16.16
CA ARG A 370 19.49 11.09 17.01
C ARG A 370 20.30 9.88 16.57
N ASP A 371 21.59 10.09 16.33
CA ASP A 371 22.52 9.04 15.90
C ASP A 371 22.57 7.83 16.85
N ILE A 372 22.32 8.03 18.15
CA ILE A 372 22.27 6.92 19.11
C ILE A 372 21.23 5.86 18.73
N TYR A 373 20.14 6.25 18.05
CA TYR A 373 19.09 5.33 17.64
C TYR A 373 19.30 4.75 16.24
N ILE A 374 20.32 5.20 15.51
CA ILE A 374 20.57 4.83 14.11
C ILE A 374 21.86 4.02 14.03
N ASN A 375 21.83 2.93 13.26
CA ASN A 375 22.97 2.06 13.06
C ASN A 375 24.12 2.83 12.38
N GLN A 376 25.28 2.89 13.03
CA GLN A 376 26.44 3.67 12.57
C GLN A 376 27.16 3.06 11.36
N SER A 377 26.79 1.84 10.93
CA SER A 377 27.39 1.19 9.76
C SER A 377 26.65 1.50 8.47
N ASP A 378 25.33 1.71 8.53
CA ASP A 378 24.48 1.96 7.36
C ASP A 378 23.69 3.26 7.41
N HIS A 379 23.64 3.92 8.57
CA HIS A 379 22.93 5.16 8.84
C HIS A 379 21.48 5.17 8.33
N LEU A 380 20.84 4.01 8.38
CA LEU A 380 19.49 3.80 7.88
C LEU A 380 18.65 3.02 8.89
N HIS A 381 19.14 1.87 9.33
CA HIS A 381 18.40 0.96 10.19
C HIS A 381 18.52 1.34 11.68
N PRO A 382 17.64 0.81 12.55
CA PRO A 382 17.79 0.99 13.98
C PRO A 382 19.13 0.47 14.50
N SER A 383 19.77 1.25 15.36
CA SER A 383 20.79 0.74 16.27
C SER A 383 20.16 -0.20 17.29
N ASN A 384 20.98 -0.76 18.18
CA ASN A 384 20.47 -1.52 19.32
C ASN A 384 19.53 -0.65 20.20
N GLU A 385 19.92 0.60 20.48
CA GLU A 385 19.14 1.55 21.25
C GLU A 385 17.86 1.97 20.50
N GLY A 386 17.93 2.10 19.17
CA GLY A 386 16.76 2.37 18.33
C GLY A 386 15.74 1.22 18.36
N ALA A 387 16.23 -0.02 18.27
CA ALA A 387 15.39 -1.21 18.39
C ALA A 387 14.77 -1.35 19.80
N MET A 388 15.51 -0.97 20.84
CA MET A 388 14.99 -0.90 22.21
C MET A 388 13.88 0.15 22.34
N LEU A 389 14.11 1.39 21.86
CA LEU A 389 13.11 2.46 21.88
C LEU A 389 11.84 2.02 21.16
N TYR A 390 11.97 1.45 19.96
CA TYR A 390 10.82 1.00 19.18
C TYR A 390 10.04 -0.11 19.88
N SER A 391 10.75 -1.09 20.44
CA SER A 391 10.13 -2.18 21.20
C SER A 391 9.42 -1.68 22.47
N GLN A 392 10.00 -0.70 23.15
CA GLN A 392 9.40 -0.08 24.33
C GLN A 392 8.09 0.62 23.98
N GLN A 393 8.07 1.40 22.90
CA GLN A 393 6.86 2.10 22.44
C GLN A 393 5.73 1.14 22.07
N ILE A 394 6.06 -0.03 21.50
CA ILE A 394 5.05 -1.08 21.26
C ILE A 394 4.45 -1.58 22.58
N VAL A 395 5.26 -1.85 23.60
CA VAL A 395 4.77 -2.32 24.91
C VAL A 395 3.97 -1.25 25.65
N GLU A 396 4.38 0.01 25.55
CA GLU A 396 3.62 1.15 26.08
C GLU A 396 2.25 1.26 25.42
N ALA A 397 2.18 1.20 24.09
CA ALA A 397 0.91 1.20 23.36
C ALA A 397 -0.01 0.04 23.77
N ILE A 398 0.55 -1.16 23.96
CA ILE A 398 -0.20 -2.33 24.46
C ILE A 398 -0.80 -2.05 25.85
N LYS A 399 0.00 -1.49 26.75
CA LYS A 399 -0.38 -1.23 28.14
C LYS A 399 -1.43 -0.14 28.24
N GLU A 400 -1.22 0.99 27.58
CA GLU A 400 -2.14 2.14 27.65
C GLU A 400 -3.53 1.82 27.09
N ASN A 401 -3.59 0.91 26.11
CA ASN A 401 -4.83 0.51 25.47
C ASN A 401 -5.41 -0.80 26.02
N ASN A 402 -4.83 -1.37 27.09
CA ASN A 402 -5.26 -2.63 27.71
C ASN A 402 -5.48 -3.75 26.69
N LEU A 403 -4.54 -3.91 25.76
CA LEU A 403 -4.70 -4.85 24.63
C LEU A 403 -4.38 -6.30 25.02
N LEU A 404 -3.72 -6.51 26.15
CA LEU A 404 -3.56 -7.79 26.80
C LEU A 404 -4.37 -7.76 28.10
N TYR A 405 -4.94 -8.91 28.45
CA TYR A 405 -5.96 -9.17 29.49
C TYR A 405 -7.43 -9.03 29.09
#